data_AF-A0A1I8Q435-F1
#
_entry.id   AF-A0A1I8Q435-F1
#
_cell.length_a   1.000
_cell.length_b   1.000
_cell.length_c   1.000
_cell.angle_alpha   90.00
_cell.angle_beta   90.00
_cell.angle_gamma   90.00
#
_symmetry.space_group_name_H-M   'P 1'
#
loop_
_entity.id
_entity.type
_entity.pdbx_description
1 polymer ?
#
loop_
_entity_poly.entity_id
_entity_poly.type
_entity_poly.pdbx_seq_one_letter_code
_entity_poly.pdbx_strand_id
1 'polypeptide(L)'
;MKFISTPEVDMLLVSRSSRNQRQSLKGFVPRIGLSVVDYGRVEEIDSFYMDCQNFRDYYRDPYNKLHRPPVFQQYNGKCGRRARDKCSELLLLPTQWVREAQPVLYPVDYGRQLHLNDGIKLSGFYDYTSCIKYKR
;
A
#
# COMPACT_ATOMS: atom_id res chain seq x y z
N MET A 1 28.58 8.80 -38.14
CA MET A 1 27.46 8.02 -37.54
C MET A 1 26.15 8.63 -38.03
N LYS A 2 25.31 7.86 -38.72
CA LYS A 2 23.98 8.35 -39.15
C LYS A 2 23.05 8.27 -37.95
N PHE A 3 22.51 9.40 -37.51
CA PHE A 3 21.46 9.42 -36.49
C PHE A 3 20.16 8.92 -37.13
N ILE A 4 19.69 7.75 -36.69
CA ILE A 4 18.36 7.27 -37.03
C ILE A 4 17.39 8.04 -36.14
N SER A 5 16.67 9.00 -36.73
CA SER A 5 15.56 9.68 -36.06
C SER A 5 14.34 8.76 -36.13
N THR A 6 14.12 7.99 -35.07
CA THR A 6 12.89 7.18 -34.94
C THR A 6 11.80 8.09 -34.37
N PRO A 7 10.65 8.23 -35.05
CA PRO A 7 9.56 9.04 -34.51
C PRO A 7 9.06 8.45 -33.20
N GLU A 8 8.81 9.31 -32.22
CA GLU A 8 8.19 8.90 -30.96
C GLU A 8 6.76 8.40 -31.24
N VAL A 9 6.41 7.26 -30.64
CA VAL A 9 5.08 6.68 -30.81
C VAL A 9 4.09 7.41 -29.92
N ASP A 10 2.99 7.89 -30.49
CA ASP A 10 1.88 8.48 -29.72
C ASP A 10 1.14 7.39 -28.94
N MET A 11 1.54 7.21 -27.68
CA MET A 11 0.98 6.21 -26.78
C MET A 11 -0.50 6.45 -26.46
N LEU A 12 -0.99 7.68 -26.58
CA LEU A 12 -2.40 7.99 -26.35
C LEU A 12 -3.25 7.45 -27.49
N LEU A 13 -2.80 7.65 -28.73
CA LEU A 13 -3.46 7.10 -29.92
C LEU A 13 -3.43 5.57 -29.89
N VAL A 14 -2.30 4.98 -29.51
CA VAL A 14 -2.18 3.51 -29.34
C VAL A 14 -3.15 3.00 -28.29
N SER A 15 -3.26 3.66 -27.14
CA SER A 15 -4.18 3.25 -26.07
C SER A 15 -5.65 3.30 -26.55
N ARG A 16 -6.02 4.36 -27.28
CA ARG A 16 -7.37 4.55 -27.83
C ARG A 16 -7.71 3.47 -28.85
N SER A 17 -6.80 3.18 -29.78
CA SER A 17 -6.97 2.12 -30.77
C SER A 17 -7.09 0.74 -30.10
N SER A 18 -6.21 0.46 -29.12
CA SER A 18 -6.20 -0.79 -28.38
C SER A 18 -7.49 -1.01 -27.58
N ARG A 19 -8.07 0.05 -27.00
CA ARG A 19 -9.37 -0.03 -26.31
C ARG A 19 -10.50 -0.45 -27.25
N ASN A 20 -10.56 0.12 -28.45
CA ASN A 20 -11.57 -0.26 -29.45
C ASN A 20 -11.43 -1.74 -29.84
N GLN A 21 -10.20 -2.22 -30.06
CA GLN A 21 -9.95 -3.63 -30.38
C GLN A 21 -10.30 -4.56 -29.22
N ARG A 22 -10.04 -4.16 -27.97
CA ARG A 22 -10.36 -4.99 -26.81
C ARG A 22 -11.86 -5.02 -26.51
N GLN A 23 -12.61 -4.00 -26.94
CA GLN A 23 -14.05 -3.96 -26.72
C GLN A 23 -14.80 -5.05 -27.49
N SER A 24 -14.26 -5.54 -28.61
CA SER A 24 -14.81 -6.72 -29.30
C SER A 24 -14.52 -8.04 -28.59
N LEU A 25 -13.56 -8.06 -27.65
CA LEU A 25 -13.29 -9.23 -26.81
C LEU A 25 -14.25 -9.35 -25.63
N LYS A 26 -14.93 -8.25 -25.25
CA LYS A 26 -15.93 -8.28 -24.19
C LYS A 26 -17.12 -9.15 -24.62
N GLY A 27 -17.50 -10.11 -23.79
CA GLY A 27 -18.59 -11.02 -24.13
C GLY A 27 -18.18 -12.15 -25.08
N PHE A 28 -16.89 -12.52 -25.08
CA PHE A 28 -16.38 -13.69 -25.81
C PHE A 28 -17.19 -14.95 -25.50
N VAL A 29 -17.64 -15.11 -24.26
CA VAL A 29 -18.55 -16.19 -23.87
C VAL A 29 -20.00 -15.74 -24.09
N PRO A 30 -20.70 -16.28 -25.11
CA PRO A 30 -22.12 -15.99 -25.30
C PRO A 30 -22.94 -16.51 -24.12
N ARG A 31 -23.94 -15.72 -23.69
CA ARG A 31 -24.89 -16.08 -22.63
C ARG A 31 -25.91 -17.10 -23.16
N ILE A 32 -25.46 -18.32 -23.42
CA ILE A 32 -26.27 -19.44 -23.94
C ILE A 32 -27.20 -20.02 -22.84
N GLY A 33 -27.01 -19.63 -21.56
CA GLY A 33 -27.84 -20.09 -20.46
C GLY A 33 -27.45 -21.49 -19.95
N LEU A 34 -26.19 -21.88 -20.12
CA LEU A 34 -25.68 -23.14 -19.59
C LEU A 34 -25.66 -23.09 -18.06
N SER A 35 -26.36 -24.02 -17.40
CA SER A 35 -26.45 -24.10 -15.94
C SER A 35 -25.11 -24.35 -15.23
N VAL A 36 -24.11 -24.83 -15.97
CA VAL A 36 -22.77 -25.14 -15.48
C VAL A 36 -21.88 -23.89 -15.42
N VAL A 37 -22.25 -22.81 -16.13
CA VAL A 37 -21.40 -21.62 -16.26
C VAL A 37 -21.94 -20.48 -15.41
N ASP A 38 -21.10 -19.97 -14.51
CA ASP A 38 -21.38 -18.72 -13.80
C ASP A 38 -21.02 -17.52 -14.67
N TYR A 39 -22.04 -16.98 -15.35
CA TYR A 39 -21.89 -15.82 -16.23
C TYR A 39 -21.50 -14.54 -15.48
N GLY A 40 -21.85 -14.41 -14.19
CA GLY A 40 -21.44 -13.26 -13.38
C GLY A 40 -19.93 -13.26 -13.17
N ARG A 41 -19.38 -14.42 -12.82
CA ARG A 41 -17.93 -14.58 -12.64
C ARG A 41 -17.15 -14.42 -13.95
N VAL A 42 -17.72 -14.81 -15.09
CA VAL A 42 -17.10 -14.55 -16.40
C VAL A 42 -17.03 -13.05 -16.70
N GLU A 43 -18.09 -12.30 -16.41
CA GLU A 43 -18.11 -10.83 -16.57
C GLU A 43 -17.12 -10.12 -15.63
N GLU A 44 -16.96 -10.62 -14.41
CA GLU A 44 -15.91 -10.17 -13.49
C GLU A 44 -14.50 -10.40 -14.05
N ILE A 45 -14.25 -11.55 -14.67
CA ILE A 45 -12.94 -11.85 -15.29
C ILE A 45 -12.67 -10.93 -16.48
N ASP A 46 -13.67 -10.73 -17.35
CA ASP A 46 -13.57 -9.85 -18.51
C ASP A 46 -13.31 -8.40 -18.09
N SER A 47 -14.04 -7.91 -17.07
CA SER A 47 -13.83 -6.56 -16.54
C SER A 47 -12.46 -6.41 -15.90
N PHE A 48 -12.01 -7.39 -15.11
CA PHE A 48 -10.68 -7.39 -14.51
C PHE A 48 -9.56 -7.39 -15.57
N TYR A 49 -9.71 -8.15 -16.65
CA TYR A 49 -8.77 -8.14 -17.77
C TYR A 49 -8.67 -6.74 -18.39
N MET A 50 -9.80 -6.07 -18.61
CA MET A 50 -9.83 -4.72 -19.18
C MET A 50 -9.18 -3.70 -18.25
N ASP A 51 -9.37 -3.82 -16.94
CA ASP A 51 -8.72 -2.95 -15.97
C ASP A 51 -7.19 -3.14 -15.99
N CYS A 52 -6.71 -4.39 -16.08
CA CYS A 52 -5.28 -4.68 -16.22
C CYS A 52 -4.69 -4.03 -17.47
N GLN A 53 -5.41 -4.09 -18.59
CA GLN A 53 -4.99 -3.45 -19.84
C GLN A 53 -4.93 -1.92 -19.71
N ASN A 54 -5.93 -1.31 -19.08
CA ASN A 54 -5.94 0.14 -18.83
C ASN A 54 -4.80 0.57 -17.89
N PHE A 55 -4.46 -0.25 -16.90
CA PHE A 55 -3.35 -0.01 -15.98
C PHE A 55 -2.00 -0.09 -16.69
N ARG A 56 -1.83 -1.06 -17.60
CA ARG A 56 -0.64 -1.14 -18.46
C ARG A 56 -0.50 0.08 -19.36
N ASP A 57 -1.59 0.54 -19.96
CA ASP A 57 -1.59 1.71 -20.83
C ASP A 57 -1.27 2.99 -20.02
N TYR A 58 -1.77 3.10 -18.79
CA TYR A 58 -1.42 4.18 -17.86
C TYR A 58 0.09 4.29 -17.62
N TYR A 59 0.80 3.18 -17.32
CA TYR A 59 2.26 3.22 -17.13
C TYR A 59 3.06 3.51 -18.39
N ARG A 60 2.44 3.30 -19.55
CA ARG A 60 3.05 3.53 -20.85
C ARG A 60 2.87 4.95 -21.35
N ASP A 61 2.08 5.76 -20.66
CA ASP A 61 1.83 7.15 -21.03
C ASP A 61 2.97 8.06 -20.56
N PRO A 62 3.79 8.60 -21.48
CA PRO A 62 4.88 9.50 -21.11
C PRO A 62 4.37 10.87 -20.65
N TYR A 63 3.14 11.24 -21.00
CA TYR A 63 2.58 12.58 -20.76
C TYR A 63 1.60 12.62 -19.57
N ASN A 64 1.41 11.50 -18.87
CA ASN A 64 0.55 11.38 -17.69
C ASN A 64 -0.88 11.95 -17.90
N LYS A 65 -1.46 11.75 -19.09
CA LYS A 65 -2.83 12.13 -19.44
C LYS A 65 -3.83 11.01 -19.16
N LEU A 66 -3.39 9.75 -19.12
CA LEU A 66 -4.23 8.62 -18.74
C LEU A 66 -4.40 8.56 -17.23
N HIS A 67 -5.63 8.30 -16.79
CA HIS A 67 -5.92 8.12 -15.37
C HIS A 67 -5.67 6.67 -14.94
N ARG A 68 -5.14 6.52 -13.73
CA ARG A 68 -4.98 5.21 -13.08
C ARG A 68 -6.35 4.59 -12.80
N PRO A 69 -6.63 3.35 -13.23
CA PRO A 69 -7.91 2.70 -12.96
C PRO A 69 -8.18 2.55 -11.45
N PRO A 70 -9.43 2.72 -11.00
CA PRO A 70 -9.79 2.78 -9.57
C PRO A 70 -9.45 1.49 -8.82
N VAL A 71 -9.57 0.33 -9.48
CA VAL A 71 -9.23 -0.99 -8.93
C VAL A 71 -7.77 -1.07 -8.47
N PHE A 72 -6.87 -0.33 -9.12
CA PHE A 72 -5.45 -0.30 -8.79
C PHE A 72 -5.01 0.95 -8.02
N GLN A 73 -5.94 1.84 -7.63
CA GLN A 73 -5.59 3.02 -6.83
C GLN A 73 -5.31 2.66 -5.37
N GLN A 74 -6.00 1.65 -4.84
CA GLN A 74 -6.00 1.36 -3.40
C GLN A 74 -4.90 0.38 -2.95
N TYR A 75 -4.24 -0.33 -3.87
CA TYR A 75 -3.33 -1.42 -3.51
C TYR A 75 -1.97 -1.30 -4.21
N ASN A 76 -1.01 -0.65 -3.52
CA ASN A 76 0.41 -0.64 -3.91
C ASN A 76 1.26 -1.62 -3.06
N GLY A 77 0.62 -2.47 -2.23
CA GLY A 77 1.32 -3.38 -1.31
C GLY A 77 1.76 -4.69 -1.99
N LYS A 78 2.83 -5.32 -1.48
CA LYS A 78 3.17 -6.70 -1.86
C LYS A 78 1.96 -7.60 -1.62
N CYS A 79 1.52 -8.32 -2.64
CA CYS A 79 0.41 -9.28 -2.59
C CYS A 79 0.60 -10.23 -1.39
N GLY A 80 -0.29 -10.18 -0.39
CA GLY A 80 -0.27 -11.18 0.70
C GLY A 80 -0.61 -10.72 2.12
N ARG A 81 -0.79 -9.43 2.43
CA ARG A 81 -1.21 -8.99 3.78
C ARG A 81 -2.60 -8.37 3.80
N ARG A 82 -3.55 -9.18 4.25
CA ARG A 82 -4.92 -8.79 4.61
C ARG A 82 -4.91 -8.04 5.94
N ALA A 83 -4.73 -6.73 5.88
CA ALA A 83 -5.31 -5.75 6.80
C ALA A 83 -4.84 -4.40 6.28
N ARG A 84 -5.77 -3.49 5.98
CA ARG A 84 -5.40 -2.08 5.85
C ARG A 84 -4.76 -1.71 7.19
N ASP A 85 -3.52 -1.26 7.14
CA ASP A 85 -2.85 -0.81 8.35
C ASP A 85 -3.65 0.37 8.89
N LYS A 86 -4.03 0.34 10.17
CA LYS A 86 -4.80 1.42 10.80
C LYS A 86 -4.12 2.77 10.58
N CYS A 87 -2.79 2.78 10.57
CA CYS A 87 -1.99 3.96 10.24
C CYS A 87 -2.24 4.45 8.81
N SER A 88 -2.31 3.55 7.82
CA SER A 88 -2.60 3.92 6.44
C SER A 88 -4.01 4.47 6.23
N GLU A 89 -5.00 3.97 6.98
CA GLU A 89 -6.37 4.48 6.92
C GLU A 89 -6.47 5.88 7.54
N LEU A 90 -5.80 6.09 8.68
CA LEU A 90 -5.75 7.39 9.35
C LEU A 90 -5.10 8.47 8.49
N LEU A 91 -4.08 8.12 7.68
CA LEU A 91 -3.41 9.05 6.76
C LEU A 91 -4.26 9.42 5.53
N LEU A 92 -5.30 8.66 5.21
CA LEU A 92 -6.22 8.96 4.12
C LEU A 92 -7.40 9.84 4.57
N LEU A 93 -7.61 9.98 5.89
CA LEU A 93 -8.63 10.87 6.42
C LEU A 93 -8.23 12.33 6.16
N PRO A 94 -9.21 13.21 5.88
CA PRO A 94 -8.93 14.64 5.79
C PRO A 94 -8.30 15.12 7.09
N THR A 95 -7.33 16.03 6.99
CA THR A 95 -6.63 16.63 8.14
C THR A 95 -7.61 17.43 8.98
N GLN A 96 -8.38 16.76 9.82
CA GLN A 96 -9.18 17.40 10.85
C GLN A 96 -8.20 17.82 11.95
N TRP A 97 -8.25 19.10 12.34
CA TRP A 97 -7.50 19.63 13.48
C TRP A 97 -8.09 19.05 14.77
N VAL A 98 -7.88 17.77 15.02
CA VAL A 98 -8.27 17.13 16.28
C VAL A 98 -7.12 17.33 17.25
N ARG A 99 -7.40 17.95 18.41
CA ARG A 99 -6.46 17.94 19.54
C ARG A 99 -6.36 16.51 20.04
N GLU A 100 -5.25 15.84 19.74
CA GLU A 100 -4.95 14.53 20.31
C GLU A 100 -4.94 14.63 21.84
N ALA A 101 -5.41 13.59 22.52
CA ALA A 101 -5.36 13.52 23.97
C ALA A 101 -3.88 13.52 24.41
N GLN A 102 -3.45 14.58 25.07
CA GLN A 102 -2.10 14.65 25.60
C GLN A 102 -1.91 13.56 26.66
N PRO A 103 -0.79 12.82 26.65
CA PRO A 103 -0.53 11.82 27.67
C PRO A 103 -0.46 12.49 29.04
N VAL A 104 -0.99 11.81 30.05
CA VAL A 104 -0.92 12.28 31.44
C VAL A 104 0.55 12.22 31.87
N LEU A 105 1.18 13.39 31.96
CA LEU A 105 2.53 13.53 32.49
C LEU A 105 2.45 13.54 34.01
N TYR A 106 2.96 12.50 34.66
CA TYR A 106 3.17 12.54 36.10
C TYR A 106 4.42 13.36 36.41
N PRO A 107 4.39 14.20 37.45
CA PRO A 107 5.58 14.92 37.89
C PRO A 107 6.64 13.90 38.30
N VAL A 108 7.81 13.99 37.67
CA VAL A 108 8.98 13.21 38.07
C VAL A 108 9.68 14.01 39.16
N ASP A 109 9.58 13.55 40.40
CA ASP A 109 10.37 14.09 41.49
C ASP A 109 11.83 13.69 41.27
N TYR A 110 12.62 14.61 40.71
CA TYR A 110 14.06 14.46 40.65
C TYR A 110 14.62 14.59 42.07
N GLY A 111 14.61 13.49 42.83
CA GLY A 111 15.28 13.39 44.11
C GLY A 111 16.76 13.72 43.91
N ARG A 112 17.20 14.91 44.33
CA ARG A 112 18.62 15.27 44.35
C ARG A 112 19.32 14.58 45.54
N GLN A 113 19.51 13.27 45.46
CA GLN A 113 20.49 12.59 46.29
C GLN A 113 21.85 12.62 45.60
N LEU A 114 22.41 13.83 45.45
CA LEU A 114 23.80 13.99 45.08
C LEU A 114 24.64 13.84 46.35
N HIS A 115 25.02 12.61 46.67
CA HIS A 115 26.04 12.31 47.69
C HIS A 115 27.42 12.73 47.15
N LEU A 116 27.65 14.03 46.96
CA LEU A 116 28.88 14.59 46.40
C LEU A 116 30.11 14.41 47.31
N ASN A 117 29.91 14.16 48.61
CA ASN A 117 30.98 13.99 49.60
C ASN A 117 31.23 12.55 50.03
N ASP A 118 30.33 11.62 49.70
CA ASP A 118 30.59 10.19 49.89
C ASP A 118 31.23 9.69 48.60
N GLY A 119 32.41 9.07 48.69
CA GLY A 119 32.99 8.34 47.55
C GLY A 119 31.97 7.36 46.97
N ILE A 120 32.09 7.03 45.68
CA ILE A 120 31.15 6.15 44.96
C ILE A 120 31.02 4.82 45.72
N LYS A 121 29.92 4.65 46.46
CA LYS A 121 29.57 3.38 47.11
C LYS A 121 28.96 2.48 46.03
N LEU A 122 29.80 1.68 45.38
CA LEU A 122 29.35 0.59 44.52
C LEU A 122 28.68 -0.49 45.38
N SER A 123 27.41 -0.27 45.71
CA SER A 123 26.56 -1.30 46.29
C SER A 123 25.82 -1.99 45.14
N GLY A 124 26.09 -3.27 44.97
CA GLY A 124 25.31 -4.11 44.07
C GLY A 124 24.09 -4.62 44.81
N PHE A 125 22.89 -4.32 44.32
CA PHE A 125 21.70 -5.04 44.73
C PHE A 125 21.63 -6.33 43.92
N TYR A 126 21.68 -7.48 44.60
CA TYR A 126 21.41 -8.75 43.95
C TYR A 126 19.91 -8.83 43.62
N ASP A 127 19.59 -8.78 42.33
CA ASP A 127 18.25 -9.03 41.84
C ASP A 127 18.09 -10.50 41.45
N TYR A 128 17.31 -11.25 42.22
CA TYR A 128 17.08 -12.68 41.97
C TYR A 128 16.37 -12.93 40.62
N THR A 129 15.64 -11.96 40.08
CA THR A 129 14.97 -12.06 38.77
C THR A 129 15.95 -11.97 37.59
N SER A 130 17.10 -11.33 37.81
CA SER A 130 18.21 -11.23 36.85
C SER A 130 19.06 -12.51 36.78
N CYS A 131 18.87 -13.45 37.71
CA CYS A 131 19.62 -14.69 37.77
C CYS A 131 19.24 -15.64 36.61
N ILE A 132 20.12 -15.75 35.62
CA ILE A 132 19.97 -16.60 34.43
C ILE A 132 20.29 -18.08 34.69
N LYS A 133 20.66 -18.46 35.93
CA LYS A 133 21.05 -19.83 36.30
C LYS A 133 19.97 -20.89 36.00
N TYR A 134 18.70 -20.47 35.95
CA TYR A 134 17.55 -21.35 35.68
C TYR A 134 16.82 -21.06 34.36
N LYS A 135 17.33 -20.12 33.54
CA LYS A 135 16.77 -19.87 32.20
C LYS A 135 17.54 -20.74 31.19
N ARG A 136 17.08 -21.98 31.03
CA ARG A 136 17.38 -22.86 29.90
C ARG A 136 16.13 -23.01 29.05
#